data_AF-A0A926HYB5-F1
#
_entry.id   AF-A0A926HYB5-F1
#
_cell.length_a   1.000
_cell.length_b   1.000
_cell.length_c   1.000
_cell.angle_alpha   90.00
_cell.angle_beta   90.00
_cell.angle_gamma   90.00
#
_symmetry.space_group_name_H-M   'P 1'
#
loop_
_entity.id
_entity.type
_entity.pdbx_description
1 polymer ?
#
loop_
_entity_poly.entity_id
_entity_poly.type
_entity_poly.pdbx_seq_one_letter_code
_entity_poly.pdbx_strand_id
1 'polypeptide(L)'
;MKKILLTALLVMATVAMAACGEKAPKSYSFGRTDGFDTLSFSSVDLFIESDYMEDSEKDWAAYRVEEAERAVAEFLGANYIATDAYEQSGTSERIRCYVKAGTGTSMAVGQDVTLYYAKEGAAPYTNLICQAKAGMTIAPDWLREGLGAYVADLNKESLLNTYARNLHELKGLAGDSKESFKTIDVLAKTLLKAGAYPDALEMGDLSLGIAQAAGAEDAFNYRGAYCVYAGAFVKYLDETYGRDKLLQVYNGGDAQAVLGKTIETIRGDWQASLQG
;
A
#
# COMPACT_ATOMS: atom_id res chain seq x y z
N MET A 1 11.52 4.60 32.44
CA MET A 1 10.91 3.53 31.62
C MET A 1 10.68 3.89 30.15
N LYS A 2 10.77 5.16 29.70
CA LYS A 2 10.57 5.52 28.27
C LYS A 2 11.74 5.19 27.32
N LYS A 3 12.97 5.05 27.83
CA LYS A 3 14.16 4.81 26.98
C LYS A 3 14.33 3.35 26.52
N ILE A 4 13.76 2.39 27.25
CA ILE A 4 13.94 0.95 26.96
C ILE A 4 13.02 0.49 25.80
N LEU A 5 11.83 1.09 25.66
CA LEU A 5 10.91 0.78 24.55
C LEU A 5 11.46 1.22 23.19
N LEU A 6 12.15 2.37 23.13
CA LEU A 6 12.70 2.89 21.88
C LEU A 6 13.86 2.03 21.36
N THR A 7 14.68 1.49 22.28
CA THR A 7 15.81 0.61 21.93
C THR A 7 15.32 -0.77 21.46
N ALA A 8 14.22 -1.28 22.01
CA ALA A 8 13.62 -2.54 21.55
C ALA A 8 12.98 -2.40 20.14
N LEU A 9 12.42 -1.23 19.80
CA LEU A 9 11.92 -0.95 18.45
C LEU A 9 13.04 -0.89 17.40
N LEU A 10 14.17 -0.23 17.74
CA LEU A 10 15.31 -0.06 16.82
C LEU A 10 16.02 -1.38 16.51
N VAL A 11 16.14 -2.26 17.50
CA VAL A 11 16.78 -3.58 17.34
C VAL A 11 15.88 -4.54 16.53
N MET A 12 14.55 -4.38 16.58
CA MET A 12 13.64 -5.20 15.77
C MET A 12 13.58 -4.75 14.30
N ALA A 13 13.76 -3.47 13.99
CA ALA A 13 13.83 -2.99 12.61
C ALA A 13 15.08 -3.51 11.86
N THR A 14 16.22 -3.58 12.55
CA THR A 14 17.47 -4.13 11.99
C THR A 14 17.43 -5.66 11.83
N VAL A 15 16.76 -6.37 12.74
CA VAL A 15 16.60 -7.84 12.63
C VAL A 15 15.53 -8.23 11.61
N ALA A 16 14.51 -7.39 11.37
CA ALA A 16 13.51 -7.64 10.34
C ALA A 16 14.09 -7.56 8.91
N MET A 17 15.03 -6.65 8.65
CA MET A 17 15.74 -6.58 7.36
C MET A 17 16.68 -7.78 7.13
N ALA A 18 17.18 -8.42 8.18
CA ALA A 18 18.03 -9.61 8.08
C ALA A 18 17.24 -10.93 7.96
N ALA A 19 15.95 -10.94 8.33
CA ALA A 19 15.12 -12.15 8.32
C ALA A 19 14.47 -12.46 6.96
N CYS A 20 14.43 -11.49 6.05
CA CYS A 20 14.17 -11.71 4.63
C CYS A 20 15.53 -11.67 3.94
N GLY A 21 15.93 -12.71 3.21
CA GLY A 21 17.21 -12.77 2.49
C GLY A 21 17.34 -11.78 1.33
N GLU A 22 16.90 -10.53 1.52
CA GLU A 22 17.05 -9.44 0.57
C GLU A 22 18.54 -9.13 0.43
N LYS A 23 19.05 -9.29 -0.79
CA LYS A 23 20.42 -8.90 -1.11
C LYS A 23 20.53 -7.40 -0.90
N ALA A 24 21.65 -6.97 -0.31
CA ALA A 24 21.96 -5.56 -0.15
C ALA A 24 21.78 -4.81 -1.49
N PRO A 25 21.18 -3.62 -1.48
CA PRO A 25 20.98 -2.87 -2.71
C PRO A 25 22.31 -2.53 -3.38
N LYS A 26 22.28 -2.38 -4.71
CA LYS A 26 23.33 -1.68 -5.46
C LYS A 26 23.44 -0.26 -4.89
N SER A 27 24.65 0.31 -4.87
CA SER A 27 24.81 1.71 -4.48
C SER A 27 24.27 2.64 -5.56
N TYR A 28 23.52 3.67 -5.15
CA TYR A 28 22.98 4.68 -6.05
C TYR A 28 23.80 5.96 -5.98
N SER A 29 23.80 6.72 -7.08
CA SER A 29 24.40 8.05 -7.13
C SER A 29 23.31 9.09 -7.10
N PHE A 30 23.17 9.79 -5.98
CA PHE A 30 22.15 10.82 -5.79
C PHE A 30 22.65 12.18 -6.29
N GLY A 31 21.77 12.90 -7.00
CA GLY A 31 21.90 14.34 -7.21
C GLY A 31 21.44 15.12 -5.98
N ARG A 32 21.51 16.46 -6.04
CA ARG A 32 21.01 17.34 -4.98
C ARG A 32 20.24 18.52 -5.57
N THR A 33 19.05 18.78 -5.04
CA THR A 33 18.21 19.92 -5.41
C THR A 33 17.40 20.37 -4.20
N ASP A 34 17.40 21.67 -3.89
CA ASP A 34 16.50 22.32 -2.92
C ASP A 34 16.31 21.59 -1.57
N GLY A 35 17.40 21.12 -0.97
CA GLY A 35 17.37 20.41 0.33
C GLY A 35 16.93 18.95 0.24
N PHE A 36 16.97 18.37 -0.97
CA PHE A 36 16.73 16.95 -1.21
C PHE A 36 17.94 16.30 -1.89
N ASP A 37 18.25 15.06 -1.48
CA ASP A 37 18.98 14.12 -2.30
C ASP A 37 18.01 13.51 -3.32
N THR A 38 18.36 13.54 -4.61
CA THR A 38 17.43 13.23 -5.71
C THR A 38 17.91 12.10 -6.60
N LEU A 39 16.99 11.25 -7.04
CA LEU A 39 17.26 10.16 -7.98
C LEU A 39 16.06 9.96 -8.92
N SER A 40 16.31 9.74 -10.20
CA SER A 40 15.27 9.49 -11.20
C SER A 40 15.32 8.05 -11.70
N PHE A 41 14.15 7.42 -11.74
CA PHE A 41 13.92 6.10 -12.33
C PHE A 41 13.15 6.24 -13.65
N SER A 42 12.49 5.18 -14.14
CA SER A 42 11.86 5.22 -15.47
C SER A 42 10.71 6.25 -15.54
N SER A 43 9.85 6.27 -14.52
CA SER A 43 8.63 7.09 -14.42
C SER A 43 8.44 7.73 -13.03
N VAL A 44 9.38 7.49 -12.11
CA VAL A 44 9.36 8.04 -10.74
C VAL A 44 10.59 8.91 -10.50
N ASP A 45 10.39 10.08 -9.90
CA ASP A 45 11.45 10.91 -9.32
C ASP A 45 11.39 10.83 -7.80
N LEU A 46 12.49 10.41 -7.19
CA LEU A 46 12.67 10.29 -5.75
C LEU A 46 13.38 11.51 -5.20
N PHE A 47 12.78 12.08 -4.15
CA PHE A 47 13.29 13.20 -3.36
C PHE A 47 13.40 12.75 -1.91
N ILE A 48 14.61 12.65 -1.37
CA ILE A 48 14.85 12.31 0.04
C ILE A 48 15.31 13.57 0.75
N GLU A 49 14.60 13.98 1.81
CA GLU A 49 14.99 15.14 2.62
C GLU A 49 16.44 15.01 3.10
N SER A 50 17.27 16.02 2.81
CA SER A 50 18.69 16.01 3.17
C SER A 50 18.86 15.83 4.68
N ASP A 51 19.90 15.08 5.06
CA ASP A 51 20.25 14.75 6.45
C ASP A 51 19.25 13.87 7.23
N TYR A 52 18.14 13.43 6.61
CA TYR A 52 17.22 12.48 7.25
C TYR A 52 17.80 11.05 7.34
N MET A 53 18.47 10.63 6.27
CA MET A 53 18.96 9.27 6.06
C MET A 53 20.47 9.25 5.85
N GLU A 54 21.12 8.20 6.34
CA GLU A 54 22.50 7.86 5.96
C GLU A 54 22.52 7.22 4.57
N ASP A 55 23.68 7.18 3.90
CA ASP A 55 23.77 6.75 2.50
C ASP A 55 23.24 5.31 2.27
N SER A 56 23.48 4.40 3.22
CA SER A 56 22.93 3.04 3.14
C SER A 56 21.40 3.00 3.26
N GLU A 57 20.81 3.89 4.06
CA GLU A 57 19.36 4.03 4.21
C GLU A 57 18.75 4.64 2.94
N LYS A 58 19.44 5.60 2.30
CA LYS A 58 19.05 6.17 1.00
C LYS A 58 19.07 5.12 -0.09
N ASP A 59 20.11 4.29 -0.15
CA ASP A 59 20.21 3.18 -1.11
C ASP A 59 19.04 2.20 -0.96
N TRP A 60 18.62 1.90 0.28
CA TRP A 60 17.45 1.09 0.55
C TRP A 60 16.14 1.76 0.11
N ALA A 61 15.97 3.05 0.41
CA ALA A 61 14.78 3.80 -0.01
C ALA A 61 14.68 3.83 -1.56
N ALA A 62 15.80 4.12 -2.24
CA ALA A 62 15.89 4.09 -3.69
C ALA A 62 15.54 2.72 -4.28
N TYR A 63 16.12 1.65 -3.73
CA TYR A 63 15.80 0.29 -4.15
C TYR A 63 14.31 -0.04 -3.98
N ARG A 64 13.69 0.32 -2.86
CA ARG A 64 12.26 0.08 -2.64
C ARG A 64 11.37 0.86 -3.59
N VAL A 65 11.74 2.09 -3.94
CA VAL A 65 11.03 2.88 -4.95
C VAL A 65 11.18 2.25 -6.34
N GLU A 66 12.39 1.81 -6.73
CA GLU A 66 12.64 1.13 -8.01
C GLU A 66 11.84 -0.18 -8.12
N GLU A 67 11.85 -1.01 -7.08
CA GLU A 67 11.10 -2.27 -7.04
C GLU A 67 9.58 -2.02 -7.07
N ALA A 68 9.10 -1.04 -6.30
CA ALA A 68 7.69 -0.63 -6.31
C ALA A 68 7.26 -0.13 -7.70
N GLU A 69 8.05 0.72 -8.34
CA GLU A 69 7.79 1.17 -9.70
C GLU A 69 7.69 -0.01 -10.67
N ARG A 70 8.66 -0.93 -10.61
CA ARG A 70 8.68 -2.11 -11.49
C ARG A 70 7.44 -2.96 -11.28
N ALA A 71 7.08 -3.28 -10.03
CA ALA A 71 5.90 -4.08 -9.73
C ALA A 71 4.60 -3.41 -10.22
N VAL A 72 4.46 -2.09 -10.03
CA VAL A 72 3.31 -1.34 -10.53
C VAL A 72 3.26 -1.33 -12.05
N ALA A 73 4.39 -1.16 -12.73
CA ALA A 73 4.46 -1.19 -14.19
C ALA A 73 4.19 -2.59 -14.77
N GLU A 74 4.64 -3.65 -14.12
CA GLU A 74 4.33 -5.03 -14.48
C GLU A 74 2.85 -5.35 -14.28
N PHE A 75 2.22 -4.77 -13.25
CA PHE A 75 0.80 -4.98 -12.99
C PHE A 75 -0.08 -4.20 -13.97
N LEU A 76 0.03 -2.86 -13.97
CA LEU A 76 -0.84 -1.97 -14.75
C LEU A 76 -0.49 -1.96 -16.24
N GLY A 77 0.76 -2.23 -16.57
CA GLY A 77 1.36 -1.97 -17.88
C GLY A 77 2.23 -0.72 -17.85
N ALA A 78 3.38 -0.77 -18.53
CA ALA A 78 4.34 0.34 -18.55
C ALA A 78 3.72 1.65 -19.05
N ASN A 79 2.88 1.56 -20.09
CA ASN A 79 2.18 2.67 -20.75
C ASN A 79 0.76 2.91 -20.21
N TYR A 80 0.41 2.30 -19.08
CA TYR A 80 -0.90 2.53 -18.47
C TYR A 80 -1.01 3.99 -18.01
N ILE A 81 -2.10 4.62 -18.43
CA ILE A 81 -2.48 5.97 -18.06
C ILE A 81 -3.94 5.88 -17.62
N ALA A 82 -4.19 6.19 -16.35
CA ALA A 82 -5.56 6.34 -15.90
C ALA A 82 -6.18 7.61 -16.48
N THR A 83 -7.47 7.55 -16.78
CA THR A 83 -8.22 8.63 -17.44
C THR A 83 -8.10 9.98 -16.71
N ASP A 84 -7.93 9.96 -15.38
CA ASP A 84 -7.85 11.12 -14.50
C ASP A 84 -6.45 11.43 -13.96
N ALA A 85 -5.43 10.64 -14.30
CA ALA A 85 -4.09 10.75 -13.72
C ALA A 85 -3.46 12.16 -13.89
N TYR A 86 -3.88 12.91 -14.91
CA TYR A 86 -3.31 14.21 -15.28
C TYR A 86 -4.15 15.42 -14.91
N GLU A 87 -5.43 15.25 -14.56
CA GLU A 87 -6.31 16.40 -14.30
C GLU A 87 -5.99 17.10 -12.96
N GLN A 88 -5.24 16.44 -12.06
CA GLN A 88 -4.93 16.96 -10.73
C GLN A 88 -3.51 17.52 -10.54
N SER A 89 -2.53 17.12 -11.37
CA SER A 89 -1.10 17.38 -11.06
C SER A 89 -0.48 18.57 -11.78
N GLY A 90 -1.19 19.18 -12.74
CA GLY A 90 -0.71 20.38 -13.41
C GLY A 90 0.71 20.28 -13.98
N THR A 91 0.98 19.27 -14.82
CA THR A 91 2.18 19.13 -15.71
C THR A 91 3.37 18.27 -15.23
N SER A 92 3.17 17.13 -14.57
CA SER A 92 4.23 16.11 -14.52
C SER A 92 3.80 14.84 -15.27
N GLU A 93 4.66 14.32 -16.15
CA GLU A 93 4.49 12.96 -16.69
C GLU A 93 4.96 11.89 -15.70
N ARG A 94 5.59 12.32 -14.59
CA ARG A 94 6.33 11.48 -13.65
C ARG A 94 5.76 11.59 -12.25
N ILE A 95 5.78 10.48 -11.53
CA ILE A 95 5.39 10.40 -10.12
C ILE A 95 6.53 10.99 -9.27
N ARG A 96 6.21 11.89 -8.34
CA ARG A 96 7.21 12.50 -7.45
C ARG A 96 7.07 11.89 -6.06
N CYS A 97 8.04 11.08 -5.67
CA CYS A 97 8.09 10.42 -4.37
C CYS A 97 8.96 11.23 -3.40
N TYR A 98 8.35 11.82 -2.40
CA TYR A 98 9.00 12.59 -1.34
C TYR A 98 9.14 11.73 -0.08
N VAL A 99 10.36 11.33 0.24
CA VAL A 99 10.71 10.74 1.53
C VAL A 99 11.01 11.87 2.51
N LYS A 100 10.17 12.00 3.54
CA LYS A 100 10.21 13.10 4.51
C LYS A 100 10.51 12.62 5.93
N ALA A 101 11.25 13.44 6.67
CA ALA A 101 11.47 13.26 8.10
C ALA A 101 10.20 13.57 8.91
N GLY A 102 10.11 13.00 10.11
CA GLY A 102 9.07 13.30 11.08
C GLY A 102 7.93 12.28 11.13
N THR A 103 6.80 12.71 11.70
CA THR A 103 5.63 11.86 11.95
C THR A 103 4.43 12.43 11.21
N GLY A 104 4.04 11.79 10.12
CA GLY A 104 2.90 12.17 9.31
C GLY A 104 2.24 10.95 8.67
N THR A 105 1.20 11.20 7.88
CA THR A 105 0.51 10.17 7.13
C THR A 105 1.07 10.12 5.72
N SER A 106 1.61 8.97 5.32
CA SER A 106 2.01 8.74 3.93
C SER A 106 0.77 8.74 3.03
N MET A 107 0.83 9.43 1.90
CA MET A 107 -0.31 9.59 1.00
C MET A 107 0.13 9.88 -0.43
N ALA A 108 -0.74 9.55 -1.38
CA ALA A 108 -0.67 10.02 -2.76
C ALA A 108 -1.71 11.14 -2.93
N VAL A 109 -1.33 12.22 -3.60
CA VAL A 109 -2.23 13.30 -4.02
C VAL A 109 -1.90 13.60 -5.47
N GLY A 110 -2.75 13.12 -6.39
CA GLY A 110 -2.39 13.05 -7.80
C GLY A 110 -1.11 12.22 -7.99
N GLN A 111 -0.09 12.82 -8.61
CA GLN A 111 1.21 12.18 -8.83
C GLN A 111 2.24 12.44 -7.73
N ASP A 112 1.88 13.18 -6.68
CA ASP A 112 2.76 13.45 -5.55
C ASP A 112 2.54 12.42 -4.46
N VAL A 113 3.58 11.63 -4.21
CA VAL A 113 3.61 10.59 -3.17
C VAL A 113 4.47 11.08 -2.03
N THR A 114 3.90 11.26 -0.84
CA THR A 114 4.65 11.53 0.38
C THR A 114 4.81 10.25 1.19
N LEU A 115 6.05 9.92 1.56
CA LEU A 115 6.45 8.72 2.29
C LEU A 115 7.09 9.12 3.62
N TYR A 116 6.34 8.96 4.70
CA TYR A 116 6.86 8.94 6.07
C TYR A 116 7.27 7.52 6.47
N TYR A 117 8.14 7.43 7.48
CA TYR A 117 8.63 6.17 8.06
C TYR A 117 9.46 5.29 7.12
N ALA A 118 10.04 5.90 6.08
CA ALA A 118 10.88 5.23 5.10
C ALA A 118 12.16 4.67 5.74
N LYS A 119 12.75 5.42 6.69
CA LYS A 119 13.96 5.03 7.44
C LYS A 119 13.71 3.81 8.33
N GLU A 120 12.51 3.72 8.88
CA GLU A 120 12.02 2.62 9.70
C GLU A 120 11.61 1.40 8.86
N GLY A 121 11.65 1.52 7.53
CA GLY A 121 11.28 0.46 6.60
C GLY A 121 9.78 0.18 6.56
N ALA A 122 8.95 1.12 7.02
CA ALA A 122 7.49 0.97 7.15
C ALA A 122 6.69 1.83 6.16
N ALA A 123 7.35 2.53 5.23
CA ALA A 123 6.65 3.34 4.24
C ALA A 123 5.93 2.47 3.18
N PRO A 124 4.69 2.85 2.78
CA PRO A 124 3.86 2.14 1.81
C PRO A 124 4.22 2.44 0.35
N TYR A 125 5.44 2.08 -0.08
CA TYR A 125 5.98 2.45 -1.40
C TYR A 125 5.09 1.96 -2.55
N THR A 126 4.84 0.66 -2.63
CA THR A 126 4.14 0.05 -3.77
C THR A 126 2.71 0.53 -3.86
N ASN A 127 2.02 0.60 -2.72
CA ASN A 127 0.65 1.10 -2.68
C ASN A 127 0.55 2.53 -3.21
N LEU A 128 1.32 3.47 -2.64
CA LEU A 128 1.13 4.88 -2.97
C LEU A 128 1.60 5.20 -4.39
N ILE A 129 2.65 4.53 -4.88
CA ILE A 129 3.05 4.62 -6.29
C ILE A 129 1.96 4.03 -7.20
N CYS A 130 1.33 2.94 -6.78
CA CYS A 130 0.19 2.37 -7.52
C CYS A 130 -0.97 3.36 -7.59
N GLN A 131 -1.38 3.97 -6.47
CA GLN A 131 -2.44 4.98 -6.45
C GLN A 131 -2.09 6.20 -7.31
N ALA A 132 -0.85 6.69 -7.24
CA ALA A 132 -0.40 7.81 -8.05
C ALA A 132 -0.40 7.50 -9.57
N LYS A 133 -0.04 6.27 -9.95
CA LYS A 133 -0.07 5.83 -11.36
C LYS A 133 -1.49 5.52 -11.85
N ALA A 134 -2.30 4.92 -10.99
CA ALA A 134 -3.63 4.46 -11.31
C ALA A 134 -4.67 5.58 -11.30
N GLY A 135 -4.35 6.79 -10.84
CA GLY A 135 -5.35 7.85 -10.67
C GLY A 135 -6.21 7.63 -9.42
N MET A 136 -6.93 8.66 -8.98
CA MET A 136 -7.55 8.65 -7.64
C MET A 136 -9.04 9.04 -7.62
N THR A 137 -9.59 9.59 -8.70
CA THR A 137 -10.89 10.27 -8.70
C THR A 137 -12.05 9.44 -9.24
N ILE A 138 -11.79 8.51 -10.17
CA ILE A 138 -12.86 7.77 -10.84
C ILE A 138 -13.23 6.51 -10.03
N ALA A 139 -12.23 5.82 -9.48
CA ALA A 139 -12.45 4.57 -8.77
C ALA A 139 -13.01 4.82 -7.35
N PRO A 140 -13.98 4.02 -6.88
CA PRO A 140 -14.43 4.07 -5.50
C PRO A 140 -13.31 3.68 -4.54
N ASP A 141 -13.39 4.14 -3.28
CA ASP A 141 -12.32 3.96 -2.27
C ASP A 141 -11.82 2.52 -2.15
N TRP A 142 -12.72 1.53 -2.14
CA TRP A 142 -12.35 0.12 -2.04
C TRP A 142 -11.49 -0.34 -3.22
N LEU A 143 -11.77 0.17 -4.43
CA LEU A 143 -11.02 -0.22 -5.61
C LEU A 143 -9.67 0.51 -5.66
N ARG A 144 -9.64 1.78 -5.24
CA ARG A 144 -8.41 2.57 -5.14
C ARG A 144 -7.44 2.01 -4.09
N GLU A 145 -7.89 1.87 -2.84
CA GLU A 145 -7.06 1.35 -1.75
C GLU A 145 -6.76 -0.14 -1.95
N GLY A 146 -7.73 -0.90 -2.46
CA GLY A 146 -7.59 -2.33 -2.70
C GLY A 146 -6.58 -2.65 -3.80
N LEU A 147 -6.57 -1.91 -4.90
CA LEU A 147 -5.59 -2.12 -5.98
C LEU A 147 -4.17 -1.94 -5.47
N GLY A 148 -3.88 -0.83 -4.79
CA GLY A 148 -2.54 -0.58 -4.26
C GLY A 148 -2.12 -1.59 -3.18
N ALA A 149 -3.05 -2.04 -2.33
CA ALA A 149 -2.80 -3.13 -1.39
C ALA A 149 -2.52 -4.46 -2.09
N TYR A 150 -3.25 -4.81 -3.15
CA TYR A 150 -3.02 -6.04 -3.90
C TYR A 150 -1.68 -6.02 -4.64
N VAL A 151 -1.32 -4.92 -5.29
CA VAL A 151 -0.02 -4.81 -5.97
C VAL A 151 1.14 -4.86 -4.97
N ALA A 152 0.96 -4.28 -3.78
CA ALA A 152 1.92 -4.42 -2.68
C ALA A 152 2.08 -5.88 -2.22
N ASP A 153 0.98 -6.65 -2.14
CA ASP A 153 1.01 -8.10 -1.86
C ASP A 153 1.82 -8.88 -2.91
N LEU A 154 1.58 -8.60 -4.19
CA LEU A 154 2.34 -9.20 -5.30
C LEU A 154 3.83 -8.86 -5.23
N ASN A 155 4.16 -7.64 -4.82
CA ASN A 155 5.53 -7.19 -4.60
C ASN A 155 6.13 -7.70 -3.27
N LYS A 156 5.40 -8.53 -2.52
CA LYS A 156 5.80 -9.08 -1.22
C LYS A 156 6.12 -8.00 -0.18
N GLU A 157 5.58 -6.80 -0.38
CA GLU A 157 5.65 -5.75 0.62
C GLU A 157 4.73 -6.15 1.78
N SER A 158 5.25 -6.10 3.02
CA SER A 158 4.45 -6.49 4.16
C SER A 158 3.30 -5.50 4.36
N LEU A 159 2.08 -5.92 4.03
CA LEU A 159 0.86 -5.13 4.21
C LEU A 159 0.63 -4.70 5.66
N LEU A 160 1.15 -5.47 6.61
CA LEU A 160 1.18 -5.14 8.03
C LEU A 160 2.02 -3.89 8.31
N ASN A 161 3.18 -3.74 7.66
CA ASN A 161 4.02 -2.56 7.82
C ASN A 161 3.40 -1.34 7.16
N THR A 162 2.67 -1.53 6.05
CA THR A 162 2.18 -0.41 5.25
C THR A 162 0.80 0.12 5.67
N TYR A 163 0.00 -0.64 6.43
CA TYR A 163 -1.30 -0.15 6.92
C TYR A 163 -1.72 -0.52 8.35
N ALA A 164 -0.97 -1.35 9.07
CA ALA A 164 -1.34 -1.78 10.42
C ALA A 164 -0.16 -1.64 11.39
N ARG A 165 0.03 -0.43 11.95
CA ARG A 165 1.04 -0.20 13.01
C ARG A 165 0.85 -1.13 14.22
N ASN A 166 -0.33 -1.73 14.40
CA ASN A 166 -0.56 -2.75 15.42
C ASN A 166 -0.33 -4.19 14.91
N LEU A 167 0.94 -4.46 14.59
CA LEU A 167 1.49 -5.80 14.45
C LEU A 167 1.22 -6.68 15.68
N HIS A 168 1.07 -6.09 16.88
CA HIS A 168 0.97 -6.82 18.14
C HIS A 168 -0.45 -7.30 18.47
N GLU A 169 -1.49 -6.54 18.11
CA GLU A 169 -2.89 -6.97 18.24
C GLU A 169 -3.26 -7.99 17.17
N LEU A 170 -2.80 -7.79 15.93
CA LEU A 170 -3.02 -8.76 14.85
C LEU A 170 -2.29 -10.09 15.07
N LYS A 171 -1.05 -10.06 15.58
CA LYS A 171 -0.33 -11.28 16.02
C LYS A 171 -1.02 -11.97 17.20
N GLY A 172 -1.57 -11.19 18.14
CA GLY A 172 -2.35 -11.71 19.25
C GLY A 172 -3.65 -12.40 18.80
N LEU A 173 -4.31 -11.87 17.76
CA LEU A 173 -5.54 -12.43 17.19
C LEU A 173 -5.29 -13.64 16.25
N ALA A 174 -4.13 -13.71 15.59
CA ALA A 174 -3.81 -14.74 14.60
C ALA A 174 -3.17 -16.02 15.18
N GLY A 175 -2.78 -16.00 16.46
CA GLY A 175 -1.84 -16.98 17.01
C GLY A 175 -0.44 -16.81 16.40
N ASP A 176 0.61 -17.11 17.16
CA ASP A 176 2.04 -16.87 16.85
C ASP A 176 2.62 -17.67 15.65
N SER A 177 1.85 -17.88 14.59
CA SER A 177 2.30 -18.54 13.37
C SER A 177 2.95 -17.52 12.42
N LYS A 178 4.22 -17.75 12.05
CA LYS A 178 4.93 -16.99 11.01
C LYS A 178 4.30 -17.10 9.61
N GLU A 179 3.29 -17.97 9.44
CA GLU A 179 2.62 -18.19 8.15
C GLU A 179 1.36 -17.33 7.95
N SER A 180 0.79 -16.77 9.02
CA SER A 180 -0.51 -16.07 9.05
C SER A 180 -0.56 -14.74 8.30
N PHE A 181 0.55 -14.33 7.68
CA PHE A 181 0.75 -12.98 7.15
C PHE A 181 1.47 -12.97 5.80
N LYS A 182 1.50 -14.12 5.11
CA LYS A 182 2.24 -14.29 3.84
C LYS A 182 1.53 -13.68 2.63
N THR A 183 0.20 -13.58 2.67
CA THR A 183 -0.61 -13.02 1.57
C THR A 183 -1.81 -12.25 2.11
N ILE A 184 -2.36 -11.37 1.28
CA ILE A 184 -3.53 -10.55 1.59
C ILE A 184 -4.78 -11.39 1.90
N ASP A 185 -4.95 -12.55 1.27
CA ASP A 185 -6.11 -13.43 1.54
C ASP A 185 -6.04 -14.07 2.92
N VAL A 186 -4.85 -14.52 3.33
CA VAL A 186 -4.65 -15.11 4.66
C VAL A 186 -4.91 -14.06 5.72
N LEU A 187 -4.44 -12.83 5.48
CA LEU A 187 -4.73 -11.67 6.32
C LEU A 187 -6.23 -11.39 6.42
N ALA A 188 -6.94 -11.28 5.28
CA ALA A 188 -8.39 -11.04 5.26
C ALA A 188 -9.17 -12.15 5.98
N LYS A 189 -8.84 -13.43 5.75
CA LYS A 189 -9.46 -14.57 6.48
C LYS A 189 -9.19 -14.50 7.98
N THR A 190 -8.00 -14.06 8.37
CA THR A 190 -7.61 -13.94 9.78
C THR A 190 -8.38 -12.83 10.48
N LEU A 191 -8.49 -11.65 9.85
CA LEU A 191 -9.29 -10.54 10.35
C LEU A 191 -10.77 -10.93 10.49
N LEU A 192 -11.31 -11.63 9.48
CA LEU A 192 -12.69 -12.09 9.47
C LEU A 192 -12.96 -13.06 10.63
N LYS A 193 -12.09 -14.06 10.84
CA LYS A 193 -12.21 -15.02 11.94
C LYS A 193 -12.09 -14.36 13.32
N ALA A 194 -11.29 -13.30 13.43
CA ALA A 194 -11.15 -12.53 14.65
C ALA A 194 -12.35 -11.58 14.93
N GLY A 195 -13.24 -11.38 13.95
CA GLY A 195 -14.30 -10.38 14.05
C GLY A 195 -13.77 -8.94 14.06
N ALA A 196 -12.59 -8.71 13.48
CA ALA A 196 -11.95 -7.40 13.45
C ALA A 196 -12.53 -6.55 12.31
N TYR A 197 -13.10 -5.40 12.66
CA TYR A 197 -13.70 -4.41 11.74
C TYR A 197 -14.64 -5.05 10.70
N PRO A 198 -15.72 -5.73 11.13
CA PRO A 198 -16.63 -6.42 10.22
C PRO A 198 -17.35 -5.48 9.25
N ASP A 199 -17.52 -4.22 9.61
CA ASP A 199 -18.04 -3.15 8.77
C ASP A 199 -17.05 -2.73 7.66
N ALA A 200 -15.74 -2.87 7.87
CA ALA A 200 -14.74 -2.64 6.82
C ALA A 200 -14.82 -3.70 5.70
N LEU A 201 -15.30 -4.92 6.01
CA LEU A 201 -15.56 -5.98 5.01
C LEU A 201 -16.65 -5.56 4.00
N GLU A 202 -17.58 -4.71 4.44
CA GLU A 202 -18.63 -4.15 3.58
C GLU A 202 -18.08 -3.12 2.60
N MET A 203 -16.81 -2.70 2.74
CA MET A 203 -16.12 -1.81 1.79
C MET A 203 -16.96 -0.57 1.43
N GLY A 204 -17.60 0.01 2.45
CA GLY A 204 -18.37 1.25 2.34
C GLY A 204 -17.47 2.49 2.18
N ASP A 205 -18.02 3.66 2.52
CA ASP A 205 -17.26 4.92 2.55
C ASP A 205 -16.16 4.84 3.62
N LEU A 206 -14.90 4.90 3.18
CA LEU A 206 -13.74 4.81 4.06
C LEU A 206 -13.67 5.99 5.02
N SER A 207 -14.04 7.19 4.56
CA SER A 207 -14.01 8.41 5.36
C SER A 207 -15.01 8.35 6.50
N LEU A 208 -16.19 7.75 6.25
CA LEU A 208 -17.20 7.54 7.28
C LEU A 208 -16.68 6.59 8.37
N GLY A 209 -16.08 5.46 7.98
CA GLY A 209 -15.52 4.50 8.94
C GLY A 209 -14.39 5.09 9.78
N ILE A 210 -13.48 5.85 9.15
CA ILE A 210 -12.42 6.58 9.85
C ILE A 210 -13.00 7.60 10.84
N ALA A 211 -14.06 8.33 10.46
CA ALA A 211 -14.68 9.34 11.31
C ALA A 211 -15.43 8.75 12.52
N GLN A 212 -15.88 7.49 12.43
CA GLN A 212 -16.57 6.78 13.49
C GLN A 212 -15.63 6.10 14.48
N ALA A 213 -14.34 6.01 14.17
CA ALA A 213 -13.34 5.40 15.03
C ALA A 213 -13.17 6.17 16.35
N ALA A 214 -12.87 5.45 17.43
CA ALA A 214 -12.81 6.01 18.79
C ALA A 214 -11.59 6.93 19.05
N GLY A 215 -10.67 7.01 18.09
CA GLY A 215 -9.48 7.84 18.15
C GLY A 215 -8.53 7.57 16.98
N ALA A 216 -7.38 8.25 16.96
CA ALA A 216 -6.43 8.16 15.85
C ALA A 216 -5.92 6.72 15.63
N GLU A 217 -5.63 5.99 16.70
CA GLU A 217 -5.16 4.60 16.62
C GLU A 217 -6.22 3.67 16.02
N ASP A 218 -7.46 3.78 16.47
CA ASP A 218 -8.58 2.99 15.94
C ASP A 218 -8.89 3.35 14.48
N ALA A 219 -8.77 4.63 14.10
CA ALA A 219 -8.90 5.08 12.72
C ALA A 219 -7.82 4.48 11.81
N PHE A 220 -6.58 4.41 12.29
CA PHE A 220 -5.49 3.75 11.56
C PHE A 220 -5.73 2.25 11.41
N ASN A 221 -6.14 1.57 12.48
CA ASN A 221 -6.46 0.15 12.46
C ASN A 221 -7.64 -0.16 11.52
N TYR A 222 -8.70 0.66 11.55
CA TYR A 222 -9.84 0.56 10.65
C TYR A 222 -9.40 0.64 9.19
N ARG A 223 -8.63 1.68 8.83
CA ARG A 223 -8.10 1.84 7.46
C ARG A 223 -7.25 0.64 7.06
N GLY A 224 -6.43 0.10 7.97
CA GLY A 224 -5.65 -1.10 7.71
C GLY A 224 -6.50 -2.31 7.39
N ALA A 225 -7.54 -2.58 8.18
CA ALA A 225 -8.48 -3.66 7.91
C ALA A 225 -9.22 -3.44 6.58
N TYR A 226 -9.67 -2.21 6.31
CA TYR A 226 -10.29 -1.83 5.05
C TYR A 226 -9.40 -2.13 3.86
N CYS A 227 -8.14 -1.68 3.86
CA CYS A 227 -7.19 -1.94 2.77
C CYS A 227 -6.92 -3.44 2.56
N VAL A 228 -6.86 -4.22 3.65
CA VAL A 228 -6.67 -5.67 3.56
C VAL A 228 -7.87 -6.34 2.90
N TYR A 229 -9.09 -6.07 3.37
CA TYR A 229 -10.30 -6.64 2.77
C TYR A 229 -10.48 -6.19 1.32
N ALA A 230 -10.28 -4.89 1.06
CA ALA A 230 -10.36 -4.31 -0.27
C ALA A 230 -9.34 -4.95 -1.23
N GLY A 231 -8.09 -5.13 -0.81
CA GLY A 231 -7.07 -5.73 -1.65
C GLY A 231 -7.27 -7.22 -1.88
N ALA A 232 -7.76 -7.97 -0.88
CA ALA A 232 -8.15 -9.37 -1.08
C ALA A 232 -9.35 -9.49 -2.05
N PHE A 233 -10.28 -8.53 -2.02
CA PHE A 233 -11.37 -8.49 -2.98
C PHE A 233 -10.90 -8.12 -4.40
N VAL A 234 -10.00 -7.15 -4.53
CA VAL A 234 -9.40 -6.79 -5.83
C VAL A 234 -8.60 -7.96 -6.42
N LYS A 235 -7.85 -8.69 -5.58
CA LYS A 235 -7.20 -9.94 -5.98
C LYS A 235 -8.20 -10.95 -6.53
N TYR A 236 -9.31 -11.18 -5.83
CA TYR A 236 -10.38 -12.06 -6.29
C TYR A 236 -10.94 -11.63 -7.65
N LEU A 237 -11.10 -10.32 -7.89
CA LEU A 237 -11.52 -9.79 -9.18
C LEU A 237 -10.51 -10.08 -10.30
N ASP A 238 -9.20 -9.86 -10.06
CA ASP A 238 -8.14 -10.16 -11.04
C ASP A 238 -8.13 -11.66 -11.37
N GLU A 239 -8.14 -12.53 -10.35
CA GLU A 239 -8.04 -13.98 -10.55
C GLU A 239 -9.30 -14.59 -11.19
N THR A 240 -10.48 -14.04 -10.91
CA THR A 240 -11.76 -14.59 -11.40
C THR A 240 -12.15 -14.05 -12.77
N TYR A 241 -11.96 -12.75 -13.00
CA TYR A 241 -12.45 -12.07 -14.21
C TYR A 241 -11.32 -11.64 -15.15
N GLY A 242 -10.08 -11.64 -14.68
CA GLY A 242 -8.89 -11.22 -15.42
C GLY A 242 -8.61 -9.73 -15.31
N ARG A 243 -7.31 -9.41 -15.32
CA ARG A 243 -6.78 -8.06 -15.18
C ARG A 243 -7.38 -7.03 -16.12
N ASP A 244 -7.55 -7.37 -17.39
CA ASP A 244 -8.08 -6.43 -18.38
C ASP A 244 -9.47 -5.91 -18.00
N LYS A 245 -10.30 -6.79 -17.43
CA LYS A 245 -11.64 -6.42 -16.96
C LYS A 245 -11.58 -5.62 -15.65
N LEU A 246 -10.70 -6.01 -14.73
CA LEU A 246 -10.46 -5.24 -13.50
C LEU A 246 -10.07 -3.79 -13.83
N LEU A 247 -9.12 -3.59 -14.74
CA LEU A 247 -8.67 -2.25 -15.14
C LEU A 247 -9.74 -1.48 -15.93
N GLN A 248 -10.61 -2.14 -16.69
CA GLN A 248 -11.78 -1.48 -17.28
C GLN A 248 -12.73 -0.94 -16.22
N VAL A 249 -13.04 -1.73 -15.18
CA VAL A 249 -13.88 -1.26 -14.06
C VAL A 249 -13.17 -0.13 -13.29
N TYR A 250 -11.86 -0.25 -13.07
CA TYR A 250 -11.07 0.79 -12.42
C TYR A 250 -11.19 2.14 -13.13
N ASN A 251 -11.15 2.14 -14.47
CA ASN A 251 -11.27 3.35 -15.29
C ASN A 251 -12.73 3.83 -15.47
N GLY A 252 -13.64 3.45 -14.58
CA GLY A 252 -15.04 3.89 -14.58
C GLY A 252 -15.97 3.05 -15.45
N GLY A 253 -15.53 1.89 -15.92
CA GLY A 253 -16.39 0.93 -16.61
C GLY A 253 -17.49 0.40 -15.70
N ASP A 254 -18.71 0.31 -16.22
CA ASP A 254 -19.84 -0.26 -15.49
C ASP A 254 -19.57 -1.74 -15.15
N ALA A 255 -19.51 -2.05 -13.86
CA ALA A 255 -19.14 -3.38 -13.40
C ALA A 255 -20.09 -4.47 -13.90
N GLN A 256 -21.39 -4.18 -14.00
CA GLN A 256 -22.36 -5.16 -14.51
C GLN A 256 -22.15 -5.45 -16.00
N ALA A 257 -21.84 -4.44 -16.80
CA ALA A 257 -21.51 -4.61 -18.22
C ALA A 257 -20.18 -5.35 -18.43
N VAL A 258 -19.14 -5.02 -17.64
CA VAL A 258 -17.78 -5.58 -17.81
C VAL A 258 -17.65 -6.99 -17.23
N LEU A 259 -18.18 -7.20 -16.01
CA LEU A 259 -18.03 -8.44 -15.24
C LEU A 259 -19.25 -9.36 -15.35
N GLY A 260 -20.38 -8.86 -15.86
CA GLY A 260 -21.64 -9.61 -15.98
C GLY A 260 -22.46 -9.67 -14.70
N LYS A 261 -22.00 -9.05 -13.60
CA LYS A 261 -22.64 -9.03 -12.28
C LYS A 261 -22.39 -7.69 -11.60
N THR A 262 -23.27 -7.29 -10.68
CA THR A 262 -23.03 -6.10 -9.85
C THR A 262 -21.91 -6.37 -8.83
N ILE A 263 -21.25 -5.30 -8.36
CA ILE A 263 -20.18 -5.43 -7.36
C ILE A 263 -20.69 -6.08 -6.07
N GLU A 264 -21.91 -5.77 -5.65
CA GLU A 264 -22.53 -6.33 -4.45
C GLU A 264 -22.71 -7.85 -4.57
N THR A 265 -23.14 -8.32 -5.75
CA THR A 265 -23.30 -9.76 -6.01
C THR A 265 -21.94 -10.46 -5.96
N ILE A 266 -20.93 -9.89 -6.63
CA ILE A 266 -19.58 -10.47 -6.69
C ILE A 266 -18.94 -10.48 -5.29
N ARG A 267 -19.16 -9.42 -4.50
CA ARG A 267 -18.68 -9.33 -3.12
C ARG A 267 -19.31 -10.40 -2.23
N GLY A 268 -20.61 -10.66 -2.36
CA GLY A 268 -21.28 -11.75 -1.65
C GLY A 268 -20.69 -13.12 -1.99
N ASP A 269 -20.44 -13.38 -3.28
CA ASP A 269 -19.78 -14.62 -3.75
C ASP A 269 -18.37 -14.76 -3.13
N TRP A 270 -17.60 -13.68 -3.11
CA TRP A 270 -16.27 -13.64 -2.51
C TRP A 270 -16.29 -13.83 -0.99
N GLN A 271 -17.15 -13.13 -0.26
CA GLN A 271 -17.29 -13.25 1.19
C GLN A 271 -17.65 -14.69 1.59
N ALA A 272 -18.54 -15.35 0.83
CA ALA A 272 -18.86 -16.76 1.04
C ALA A 272 -17.62 -17.66 0.85
N SER A 273 -16.75 -17.35 -0.11
CA SER A 273 -15.50 -18.09 -0.35
C SER A 273 -14.45 -17.93 0.77
N LEU A 274 -14.52 -16.85 1.56
CA LEU A 274 -13.63 -16.64 2.70
C LEU A 274 -14.01 -17.52 3.91
N GLN A 275 -15.28 -17.90 4.02
CA GLN A 275 -15.84 -18.69 5.12
C GLN A 275 -15.65 -20.21 4.94
N GLY A 276 -15.32 -20.65 3.72
CA GLY A 276 -14.87 -22.02 3.42
C GLY A 276 -13.38 -22.23 3.66
#